data_AF-A0A1I4UXY6-F1
#
_entry.id   AF-A0A1I4UXY6-F1
#
_cell.length_a   1.000
_cell.length_b   1.000
_cell.length_c   1.000
_cell.angle_alpha   90.00
_cell.angle_beta   90.00
_cell.angle_gamma   90.00
#
_symmetry.space_group_name_H-M   'P 1'
#
loop_
_entity.id
_entity.type
_entity.pdbx_description
1 polymer ?
#
loop_
_entity_poly.entity_id
_entity_poly.type
_entity_poly.pdbx_seq_one_letter_code
_entity_poly.pdbx_strand_id
1 'polypeptide(L)'
;MTLTPSLLYLYIIEAMQFTDFWIGKIQADNLPEAIDAAGLIKYLSVFTSDEQCFHIIFQWHETTLRRTNDWWFPRQELFKLIQSKVNKKGRLTETLMHCLELLDTSEKKSVTVAEDRVNIQIDILMHGGPEPLVSRRDPLGILVVEFLSNIRSTRQQEYWTSFVEHCLNAGEGNMPALKWWNRAKILVNRIDPDYFIMRMKDWVSFCQGQMMSIHAGRKHSFVDYNISYLSAINHNMLKAFIWCCAIPDNKALMDLLEAYAPWAYKKKGNAGPLSAKTGTACLYAFTCLPFSQALGRIARLRGLVRHAATLKSIDRILQSLAQKYGVPLHELDEYMVPDFGLDQQGSLRISVGELTGVYTLQHSGKPTLSWEKDGKKSGKGPAVQSAGLKDFKRLIREIDDALSANAIRLERSFLRQHPWQYTHWRAVYLEHPLMKTLANRLIWRFQNNGQHTIGYCMDGHIVDHLGKPLILGADTQVTLWHPMNEPVKTIRAWRSFLSRHHIDQPFEQVNRKIYTPSNEELADCYYSSRFACHVLNRQKFKHVITQRGWTLRQKAEHNWSYVPHITLADWDIRVNFFADTKEEDTVVTDLLNFYKDGEPLPLGDVPPVVFSEMIRDIGLFVATAGTTELHKRP
;
A
#
# COMPACT_ATOMS: atom_id res chain seq x y z
N MET A 1 -11.17 -34.44 -25.08
CA MET A 1 -11.80 -34.98 -26.29
C MET A 1 -12.40 -33.84 -27.09
N THR A 2 -11.86 -33.52 -28.26
CA THR A 2 -12.41 -32.52 -29.17
C THR A 2 -13.42 -33.20 -30.10
N LEU A 3 -14.72 -32.94 -29.88
CA LEU A 3 -15.80 -33.40 -30.75
C LEU A 3 -16.03 -32.39 -31.88
N THR A 4 -16.35 -32.88 -33.07
CA THR A 4 -16.57 -32.09 -34.29
C THR A 4 -17.92 -31.34 -34.27
N PRO A 5 -18.07 -30.24 -35.07
CA PRO A 5 -19.27 -29.38 -35.06
C PRO A 5 -20.59 -30.10 -35.37
N SER A 6 -20.56 -31.21 -36.12
CA SER A 6 -21.73 -32.02 -36.46
C SER A 6 -22.25 -32.88 -35.30
N LEU A 7 -21.36 -33.34 -34.41
CA LEU A 7 -21.73 -34.02 -33.16
C LEU A 7 -22.29 -33.03 -32.13
N LEU A 8 -21.87 -31.76 -32.19
CA LEU A 8 -22.42 -30.70 -31.34
C LEU A 8 -23.91 -30.44 -31.65
N TYR A 9 -24.30 -30.47 -32.92
CA TYR A 9 -25.67 -30.21 -33.38
C TYR A 9 -26.64 -31.37 -33.06
N LEU A 10 -26.20 -32.61 -33.22
CA LEU A 10 -26.96 -33.81 -32.79
C LEU A 10 -27.14 -33.86 -31.27
N TYR A 11 -26.12 -33.52 -30.49
CA TYR A 11 -26.23 -33.42 -29.02
C TYR A 11 -27.13 -32.26 -28.56
N ILE A 12 -27.21 -31.16 -29.31
CA ILE A 12 -28.10 -30.03 -29.00
C ILE A 12 -29.56 -30.42 -29.25
N ILE A 13 -29.84 -31.16 -30.33
CA ILE A 13 -31.20 -31.62 -30.66
C ILE A 13 -31.68 -32.71 -29.68
N GLU A 14 -30.82 -33.67 -29.32
CA GLU A 14 -31.16 -34.68 -28.30
C GLU A 14 -31.29 -34.10 -26.88
N ALA A 15 -30.49 -33.09 -26.53
CA ALA A 15 -30.61 -32.40 -25.25
C ALA A 15 -31.89 -31.54 -25.16
N MET A 16 -32.26 -30.84 -26.23
CA MET A 16 -33.49 -30.02 -26.27
C MET A 16 -34.77 -30.88 -26.20
N GLN A 17 -34.82 -31.99 -26.95
CA GLN A 17 -35.97 -32.90 -26.92
C GLN A 17 -36.19 -33.57 -25.55
N PHE A 18 -35.14 -33.68 -24.72
CA PHE A 18 -35.21 -34.31 -23.41
C PHE A 18 -35.55 -33.31 -22.28
N THR A 19 -35.13 -32.04 -22.37
CA THR A 19 -35.67 -30.96 -21.52
C THR A 19 -37.17 -30.79 -21.74
N ASP A 20 -37.63 -30.84 -22.99
CA ASP A 20 -39.06 -30.76 -23.32
C ASP A 20 -39.83 -31.98 -22.79
N PHE A 21 -39.23 -33.17 -22.75
CA PHE A 21 -39.83 -34.37 -22.14
C PHE A 21 -40.04 -34.22 -20.63
N TRP A 22 -39.06 -33.73 -19.88
CA TRP A 22 -39.23 -33.53 -18.43
C TRP A 22 -40.07 -32.30 -18.09
N ILE A 23 -40.00 -31.21 -18.88
CA ILE A 23 -40.95 -30.10 -18.78
C ILE A 23 -42.37 -30.62 -19.02
N GLY A 24 -42.59 -31.42 -20.07
CA GLY A 24 -43.87 -32.05 -20.37
C GLY A 24 -44.34 -33.02 -19.29
N LYS A 25 -43.43 -33.79 -18.67
CA LYS A 25 -43.75 -34.69 -17.54
C LYS A 25 -44.08 -33.92 -16.26
N ILE A 26 -43.38 -32.82 -15.98
CA ILE A 26 -43.64 -31.93 -14.83
C ILE A 26 -44.97 -31.19 -15.00
N GLN A 27 -45.29 -30.76 -16.23
CA GLN A 27 -46.60 -30.19 -16.59
C GLN A 27 -47.71 -31.24 -16.47
N ALA A 28 -47.46 -32.50 -16.87
CA ALA A 28 -48.41 -33.61 -16.72
C ALA A 28 -48.72 -33.95 -15.24
N ASP A 29 -47.77 -33.69 -14.33
CA ASP A 29 -47.92 -33.86 -12.88
C ASP A 29 -48.58 -32.62 -12.17
N ASN A 30 -49.21 -31.71 -12.92
CA ASN A 30 -49.92 -30.50 -12.44
C ASN A 30 -49.05 -29.46 -11.68
N LEU A 31 -47.80 -29.26 -12.11
CA LEU A 31 -46.95 -28.15 -11.63
C LEU A 31 -47.01 -26.92 -12.57
N PRO A 32 -46.63 -25.70 -12.10
CA PRO A 32 -46.78 -24.46 -12.87
C PRO A 32 -46.09 -24.48 -14.25
N GLU A 33 -46.65 -23.75 -15.24
CA GLU A 33 -46.17 -23.69 -16.64
C GLU A 33 -44.72 -23.19 -16.79
N ALA A 34 -44.19 -22.45 -15.82
CA ALA A 34 -42.78 -22.08 -15.72
C ALA A 34 -42.18 -22.62 -14.42
N ILE A 35 -41.15 -23.46 -14.53
CA ILE A 35 -40.46 -24.03 -13.37
C ILE A 35 -39.39 -23.06 -12.92
N ASP A 36 -39.66 -22.32 -11.84
CA ASP A 36 -38.62 -21.63 -11.08
C ASP A 36 -37.82 -22.64 -10.23
N ALA A 37 -36.75 -22.17 -9.60
CA ALA A 37 -35.92 -23.02 -8.73
C ALA A 37 -36.74 -23.70 -7.62
N ALA A 38 -37.79 -23.06 -7.11
CA ALA A 38 -38.64 -23.63 -6.07
C ALA A 38 -39.51 -24.79 -6.59
N GLY A 39 -40.12 -24.63 -7.77
CA GLY A 39 -40.92 -25.65 -8.44
C GLY A 39 -40.11 -26.89 -8.77
N LEU A 40 -38.88 -26.71 -9.26
CA LEU A 40 -37.93 -27.78 -9.51
C LEU A 40 -37.62 -28.56 -8.23
N ILE A 41 -37.24 -27.86 -7.18
CA ILE A 41 -36.82 -28.48 -5.92
C ILE A 41 -37.99 -29.27 -5.31
N LYS A 42 -39.22 -28.71 -5.40
CA LYS A 42 -40.43 -29.42 -5.02
C LYS A 42 -40.59 -30.71 -5.84
N TYR A 43 -40.44 -30.64 -7.16
CA TYR A 43 -40.54 -31.80 -8.04
C TYR A 43 -39.56 -32.91 -7.65
N LEU A 44 -38.27 -32.58 -7.59
CA LEU A 44 -37.20 -33.52 -7.24
C LEU A 44 -37.34 -34.08 -5.81
N SER A 45 -37.96 -33.33 -4.91
CA SER A 45 -38.11 -33.75 -3.51
C SER A 45 -39.23 -34.78 -3.31
N VAL A 46 -40.33 -34.63 -4.06
CA VAL A 46 -41.57 -35.40 -3.85
C VAL A 46 -41.73 -36.53 -4.86
N PHE A 47 -41.40 -36.30 -6.13
CA PHE A 47 -41.87 -37.14 -7.23
C PHE A 47 -40.78 -37.97 -7.91
N THR A 48 -39.51 -37.85 -7.49
CA THR A 48 -38.40 -38.55 -8.14
C THR A 48 -37.67 -39.53 -7.22
N SER A 49 -37.31 -40.69 -7.79
CA SER A 49 -36.32 -41.60 -7.20
C SER A 49 -34.91 -40.98 -7.19
N ASP A 50 -33.94 -41.62 -6.54
CA ASP A 50 -32.55 -41.11 -6.55
C ASP A 50 -31.99 -41.12 -7.99
N GLU A 51 -32.30 -42.16 -8.76
CA GLU A 51 -31.85 -42.32 -10.16
C GLU A 51 -32.46 -41.25 -11.06
N GLN A 52 -33.76 -41.00 -10.92
CA GLN A 52 -34.42 -39.92 -11.65
C GLN A 52 -33.87 -38.54 -11.25
N CYS A 53 -33.58 -38.34 -9.96
CA CYS A 53 -32.93 -37.12 -9.48
C CYS A 53 -31.54 -36.95 -10.09
N PHE A 54 -30.73 -38.01 -10.13
CA PHE A 54 -29.40 -38.00 -10.75
C PHE A 54 -29.47 -37.66 -12.24
N HIS A 55 -30.34 -38.31 -13.00
CA HIS A 55 -30.47 -38.06 -14.44
C HIS A 55 -30.79 -36.59 -14.74
N ILE A 56 -31.69 -35.99 -13.97
CA ILE A 56 -32.08 -34.58 -14.15
C ILE A 56 -30.90 -33.65 -13.80
N ILE A 57 -30.21 -33.87 -12.67
CA ILE A 57 -29.05 -33.07 -12.27
C ILE A 57 -27.90 -33.21 -13.28
N PHE A 58 -27.61 -34.43 -13.71
CA PHE A 58 -26.55 -34.74 -14.68
C PHE A 58 -26.75 -34.02 -15.99
N GLN A 59 -27.95 -34.05 -16.54
CA GLN A 59 -28.23 -33.37 -17.81
C GLN A 59 -28.13 -31.85 -17.69
N TRP A 60 -28.57 -31.26 -16.59
CA TRP A 60 -28.35 -29.83 -16.38
C TRP A 60 -26.90 -29.47 -16.16
N HIS A 61 -26.13 -30.31 -15.47
CA HIS A 61 -24.69 -30.15 -15.39
C HIS A 61 -24.06 -30.12 -16.81
N GLU A 62 -24.42 -31.08 -17.66
CA GLU A 62 -23.87 -31.19 -19.03
C GLU A 62 -24.36 -30.09 -19.99
N THR A 63 -25.58 -29.58 -19.81
CA THR A 63 -26.17 -28.57 -20.69
C THR A 63 -25.92 -27.13 -20.24
N THR A 64 -25.77 -26.90 -18.93
CA THR A 64 -25.69 -25.55 -18.33
C THR A 64 -24.27 -25.25 -17.87
N LEU A 65 -23.66 -26.09 -17.00
CA LEU A 65 -22.34 -25.81 -16.40
C LEU A 65 -21.17 -25.97 -17.37
N ARG A 66 -21.28 -26.85 -18.38
CA ARG A 66 -20.23 -27.03 -19.41
C ARG A 66 -20.33 -26.07 -20.59
N ARG A 67 -21.48 -25.41 -20.80
CA ARG A 67 -21.75 -24.65 -22.05
C ARG A 67 -22.00 -23.15 -21.83
N THR A 68 -22.45 -22.71 -20.65
CA THR A 68 -22.66 -21.29 -20.35
C THR A 68 -22.24 -20.93 -18.92
N ASN A 69 -21.70 -19.72 -18.72
CA ASN A 69 -21.35 -19.17 -17.40
C ASN A 69 -22.61 -18.77 -16.59
N ASP A 70 -23.73 -19.48 -16.78
CA ASP A 70 -25.04 -18.97 -16.40
C ASP A 70 -25.35 -19.08 -14.90
N TRP A 71 -25.95 -18.01 -14.39
CA TRP A 71 -26.14 -17.69 -12.98
C TRP A 71 -27.33 -18.42 -12.32
N TRP A 72 -28.05 -19.28 -13.04
CA TRP A 72 -29.36 -19.81 -12.58
C TRP A 72 -29.32 -21.22 -11.98
N PHE A 73 -28.19 -21.94 -12.01
CA PHE A 73 -28.12 -23.30 -11.47
C PHE A 73 -28.22 -23.30 -9.92
N PRO A 74 -29.32 -23.80 -9.31
CA PRO A 74 -29.66 -23.60 -7.89
C PRO A 74 -28.93 -24.61 -7.00
N ARG A 75 -27.60 -24.53 -6.99
CA ARG A 75 -26.73 -25.54 -6.37
C ARG A 75 -26.98 -25.71 -4.88
N GLN A 76 -27.17 -24.62 -4.15
CA GLN A 76 -27.37 -24.68 -2.71
C GLN A 76 -28.69 -25.38 -2.37
N GLU A 77 -29.73 -25.13 -3.16
CA GLU A 77 -31.04 -25.74 -3.04
C GLU A 77 -30.98 -27.23 -3.40
N LEU A 78 -30.27 -27.59 -4.49
CA LEU A 78 -30.04 -28.98 -4.89
C LEU A 78 -29.23 -29.75 -3.84
N PHE A 79 -28.23 -29.12 -3.22
CA PHE A 79 -27.51 -29.73 -2.09
C PHE A 79 -28.45 -30.00 -0.91
N LYS A 80 -29.27 -29.02 -0.50
CA LYS A 80 -30.26 -29.19 0.57
C LYS A 80 -31.28 -30.30 0.28
N LEU A 81 -31.70 -30.41 -0.98
CA LEU A 81 -32.55 -31.51 -1.45
C LEU A 81 -31.88 -32.87 -1.24
N ILE A 82 -30.63 -33.02 -1.70
CA ILE A 82 -29.87 -34.27 -1.54
C ILE A 82 -29.69 -34.59 -0.06
N GLN A 83 -29.30 -33.60 0.75
CA GLN A 83 -29.15 -33.75 2.21
C GLN A 83 -30.46 -34.21 2.86
N SER A 84 -31.61 -33.65 2.46
CA SER A 84 -32.94 -34.09 2.93
C SER A 84 -33.23 -35.54 2.55
N LYS A 85 -32.89 -35.98 1.33
CA LYS A 85 -33.03 -37.39 0.91
C LYS A 85 -32.11 -38.32 1.72
N VAL A 86 -30.85 -37.92 1.97
CA VAL A 86 -29.92 -38.67 2.83
C VAL A 86 -30.49 -38.83 4.25
N ASN A 87 -30.96 -37.73 4.85
CA ASN A 87 -31.55 -37.74 6.19
C ASN A 87 -32.79 -38.64 6.27
N LYS A 88 -33.69 -38.58 5.28
CA LYS A 88 -34.88 -39.46 5.22
C LYS A 88 -34.53 -40.95 5.12
N LYS A 89 -33.44 -41.28 4.41
CA LYS A 89 -32.99 -42.67 4.22
C LYS A 89 -32.08 -43.16 5.35
N GLY A 90 -31.57 -42.25 6.19
CA GLY A 90 -30.56 -42.55 7.21
C GLY A 90 -29.19 -42.98 6.65
N ARG A 91 -28.97 -42.88 5.33
CA ARG A 91 -27.71 -43.26 4.66
C ARG A 91 -27.52 -42.50 3.34
N LEU A 92 -26.26 -42.32 2.97
CA LEU A 92 -25.85 -41.80 1.66
C LEU A 92 -25.78 -42.96 0.65
N THR A 93 -26.65 -42.96 -0.36
CA THR A 93 -26.66 -43.98 -1.43
C THR A 93 -25.65 -43.64 -2.51
N GLU A 94 -25.21 -44.61 -3.29
CA GLU A 94 -24.28 -44.42 -4.42
C GLU A 94 -24.78 -43.39 -5.43
N THR A 95 -26.06 -43.47 -5.77
CA THR A 95 -26.70 -42.49 -6.67
C THR A 95 -26.71 -41.07 -6.10
N LEU A 96 -26.93 -40.91 -4.79
CA LEU A 96 -26.85 -39.60 -4.14
C LEU A 96 -25.40 -39.10 -4.04
N MET A 97 -24.40 -39.98 -3.93
CA MET A 97 -22.99 -39.59 -4.04
C MET A 97 -22.69 -38.98 -5.40
N HIS A 98 -23.13 -39.62 -6.49
CA HIS A 98 -22.95 -39.06 -7.83
C HIS A 98 -23.68 -37.72 -8.04
N CYS A 99 -24.86 -37.54 -7.42
CA CYS A 99 -25.52 -36.23 -7.40
C CYS A 99 -24.65 -35.15 -6.72
N LEU A 100 -23.97 -35.47 -5.61
CA LEU A 100 -23.09 -34.54 -4.92
C LEU A 100 -21.84 -34.21 -5.75
N GLU A 101 -21.25 -35.21 -6.42
CA GLU A 101 -20.12 -35.03 -7.34
C GLU A 101 -20.46 -34.04 -8.46
N LEU A 102 -21.68 -34.08 -9.00
CA LEU A 102 -22.16 -33.14 -10.02
C LEU A 102 -22.36 -31.71 -9.50
N LEU A 103 -22.57 -31.53 -8.20
CA LEU A 103 -22.68 -30.21 -7.58
C LEU A 103 -21.30 -29.65 -7.18
N ASP A 104 -20.28 -30.50 -7.12
CA ASP A 104 -18.93 -30.09 -6.77
C ASP A 104 -18.30 -29.26 -7.90
N THR A 105 -17.78 -28.08 -7.55
CA THR A 105 -17.07 -27.24 -8.51
C THR A 105 -15.64 -26.90 -8.14
N SER A 106 -14.93 -27.74 -7.37
CA SER A 106 -13.50 -27.50 -7.11
C SER A 106 -12.65 -27.42 -8.36
N GLU A 107 -13.07 -28.06 -9.46
CA GLU A 107 -12.31 -28.03 -10.71
C GLU A 107 -12.37 -26.67 -11.43
N LYS A 108 -13.28 -25.76 -11.03
CA LYS A 108 -13.34 -24.42 -11.61
C LYS A 108 -12.08 -23.63 -11.28
N LYS A 109 -11.60 -22.86 -12.27
CA LYS A 109 -10.47 -21.93 -12.09
C LYS A 109 -10.69 -20.89 -10.99
N SER A 110 -11.94 -20.51 -10.75
CA SER A 110 -12.34 -19.62 -9.66
C SER A 110 -13.64 -20.09 -9.02
N VAL A 111 -13.66 -20.18 -7.69
CA VAL A 111 -14.82 -20.60 -6.89
C VAL A 111 -15.16 -19.46 -5.94
N THR A 112 -16.44 -19.06 -5.91
CA THR A 112 -16.95 -18.03 -4.98
C THR A 112 -17.08 -18.58 -3.56
N VAL A 113 -17.23 -17.72 -2.55
CA VAL A 113 -17.42 -18.16 -1.15
C VAL A 113 -18.67 -19.03 -0.98
N ALA A 114 -19.76 -18.71 -1.68
CA ALA A 114 -21.00 -19.47 -1.62
C ALA A 114 -20.84 -20.88 -2.23
N GLU A 115 -20.19 -20.96 -3.39
CA GLU A 115 -19.86 -22.25 -4.03
C GLU A 115 -18.92 -23.09 -3.17
N ASP A 116 -17.89 -22.47 -2.57
CA ASP A 116 -16.91 -23.13 -1.70
C ASP A 116 -17.59 -23.66 -0.42
N ARG A 117 -18.59 -22.97 0.13
CA ARG A 117 -19.40 -23.47 1.26
C ARG A 117 -20.16 -24.74 0.88
N VAL A 118 -20.77 -24.79 -0.30
CA VAL A 118 -21.48 -25.99 -0.76
C VAL A 118 -20.49 -27.15 -0.96
N ASN A 119 -19.32 -26.88 -1.56
CA ASN A 119 -18.24 -27.86 -1.71
C ASN A 119 -17.79 -28.46 -0.37
N ILE A 120 -17.62 -27.62 0.67
CA ILE A 120 -17.27 -28.11 2.02
C ILE A 120 -18.39 -28.99 2.60
N GLN A 121 -19.64 -28.59 2.42
CA GLN A 121 -20.77 -29.37 2.92
C GLN A 121 -20.89 -30.72 2.18
N ILE A 122 -20.56 -30.76 0.89
CA ILE A 122 -20.41 -32.00 0.12
C ILE A 122 -19.31 -32.88 0.74
N ASP A 123 -18.11 -32.34 1.01
CA ASP A 123 -17.00 -33.09 1.61
C ASP A 123 -17.39 -33.70 2.97
N ILE A 124 -18.07 -32.92 3.83
CA ILE A 124 -18.55 -33.38 5.14
C ILE A 124 -19.57 -34.51 4.99
N LEU A 125 -20.51 -34.37 4.05
CA LEU A 125 -21.55 -35.37 3.83
C LEU A 125 -20.99 -36.68 3.24
N MET A 126 -19.98 -36.58 2.36
CA MET A 126 -19.37 -37.76 1.71
C MET A 126 -18.35 -38.49 2.58
N HIS A 127 -17.55 -37.77 3.37
CA HIS A 127 -16.39 -38.34 4.07
C HIS A 127 -16.49 -38.28 5.60
N GLY A 128 -17.48 -37.58 6.14
CA GLY A 128 -17.55 -37.27 7.56
C GLY A 128 -16.51 -36.21 7.97
N GLY A 129 -16.76 -35.55 9.10
CA GLY A 129 -15.83 -34.56 9.61
C GLY A 129 -16.42 -33.63 10.68
N PRO A 130 -15.58 -32.98 11.50
CA PRO A 130 -16.04 -31.99 12.46
C PRO A 130 -16.69 -30.77 11.78
N GLU A 131 -17.67 -30.16 12.47
CA GLU A 131 -18.39 -28.95 12.08
C GLU A 131 -17.60 -27.65 12.40
N PRO A 132 -16.45 -27.42 11.74
CA PRO A 132 -16.30 -26.09 11.18
C PRO A 132 -16.17 -26.17 9.66
N LEU A 133 -16.90 -25.28 8.97
CA LEU A 133 -16.90 -25.15 7.50
C LEU A 133 -15.59 -24.54 6.98
N VAL A 134 -14.46 -25.17 7.30
CA VAL A 134 -13.12 -24.86 6.78
C VAL A 134 -12.91 -25.69 5.52
N SER A 135 -12.42 -25.08 4.44
CA SER A 135 -12.12 -25.83 3.21
C SER A 135 -10.89 -26.70 3.40
N ARG A 136 -11.02 -28.03 3.23
CA ARG A 136 -9.87 -28.97 3.26
C ARG A 136 -9.15 -29.08 1.92
N ARG A 137 -9.57 -28.28 0.94
CA ARG A 137 -9.09 -28.31 -0.44
C ARG A 137 -7.88 -27.40 -0.67
N ASP A 138 -7.42 -26.70 0.38
CA ASP A 138 -6.15 -26.00 0.38
C ASP A 138 -5.32 -26.28 1.64
N PRO A 139 -4.00 -26.04 1.58
CA PRO A 139 -3.11 -26.43 2.67
C PRO A 139 -3.36 -25.70 4.00
N LEU A 140 -3.86 -24.46 4.00
CA LEU A 140 -4.14 -23.75 5.26
C LEU A 140 -5.32 -24.40 5.98
N GLY A 141 -6.39 -24.72 5.25
CA GLY A 141 -7.55 -25.34 5.87
C GLY A 141 -7.28 -26.74 6.40
N ILE A 142 -6.43 -27.52 5.71
CA ILE A 142 -5.93 -28.81 6.23
C ILE A 142 -5.23 -28.59 7.57
N LEU A 143 -4.27 -27.66 7.65
CA LEU A 143 -3.54 -27.35 8.88
C LEU A 143 -4.46 -26.90 10.03
N VAL A 144 -5.47 -26.08 9.74
CA VAL A 144 -6.42 -25.60 10.76
C VAL A 144 -7.31 -26.74 11.26
N VAL A 145 -7.83 -27.59 10.38
CA VAL A 145 -8.67 -28.73 10.78
C VAL A 145 -7.87 -29.75 11.58
N GLU A 146 -6.66 -30.08 11.12
CA GLU A 146 -5.75 -30.99 11.84
C GLU A 146 -5.39 -30.44 13.21
N PHE A 147 -5.10 -29.14 13.31
CA PHE A 147 -4.90 -28.47 14.59
C PHE A 147 -6.10 -28.62 15.53
N LEU A 148 -7.31 -28.26 15.08
CA LEU A 148 -8.53 -28.33 15.91
C LEU A 148 -8.84 -29.75 16.37
N SER A 149 -8.53 -30.75 15.54
CA SER A 149 -8.77 -32.18 15.83
C SER A 149 -7.77 -32.74 16.86
N ASN A 150 -6.59 -32.13 16.97
CA ASN A 150 -5.51 -32.56 17.86
C ASN A 150 -5.48 -31.83 19.21
N ILE A 151 -6.40 -30.89 19.47
CA ILE A 151 -6.49 -30.22 20.77
C ILE A 151 -7.04 -31.20 21.82
N ARG A 152 -6.18 -31.59 22.79
CA ARG A 152 -6.54 -32.55 23.85
C ARG A 152 -7.53 -32.00 24.89
N SER A 153 -7.47 -30.70 25.17
CA SER A 153 -8.36 -30.07 26.15
C SER A 153 -9.68 -29.70 25.49
N THR A 154 -10.78 -30.32 25.93
CA THR A 154 -12.14 -30.03 25.42
C THR A 154 -12.48 -28.54 25.49
N ARG A 155 -12.07 -27.87 26.58
CA ARG A 155 -12.29 -26.43 26.77
C ARG A 155 -11.51 -25.58 25.76
N GLN A 156 -10.23 -25.89 25.52
CA GLN A 156 -9.45 -25.19 24.51
C GLN A 156 -9.96 -25.49 23.11
N GLN A 157 -10.41 -26.72 22.85
CA GLN A 157 -11.01 -27.10 21.58
C GLN A 157 -12.25 -26.24 21.30
N GLU A 158 -13.15 -26.09 22.27
CA GLU A 158 -14.33 -25.21 22.16
C GLU A 158 -13.94 -23.75 21.86
N TYR A 159 -12.92 -23.23 22.55
CA TYR A 159 -12.44 -21.86 22.38
C TYR A 159 -11.86 -21.60 21.00
N TRP A 160 -11.01 -22.51 20.52
CA TRP A 160 -10.42 -22.43 19.19
C TRP A 160 -11.46 -22.62 18.08
N THR A 161 -12.38 -23.58 18.22
CA THR A 161 -13.48 -23.78 17.27
C THR A 161 -14.34 -22.52 17.16
N SER A 162 -14.75 -21.96 18.31
CA SER A 162 -15.52 -20.70 18.34
C SER A 162 -14.78 -19.54 17.68
N PHE A 163 -13.47 -19.44 17.86
CA PHE A 163 -12.64 -18.42 17.23
C PHE A 163 -12.54 -18.62 15.71
N VAL A 164 -12.29 -19.84 15.25
CA VAL A 164 -12.19 -20.16 13.82
C VAL A 164 -13.52 -19.93 13.10
N GLU A 165 -14.65 -20.34 13.69
CA GLU A 165 -15.99 -20.06 13.17
C GLU A 165 -16.27 -18.56 13.06
N HIS A 166 -15.87 -17.78 14.07
CA HIS A 166 -16.02 -16.33 14.03
C HIS A 166 -15.19 -15.70 12.88
N CYS A 167 -13.99 -16.22 12.62
CA CYS A 167 -13.12 -15.81 11.52
C CYS A 167 -13.65 -16.20 10.14
N LEU A 168 -14.24 -17.40 9.98
CA LEU A 168 -14.90 -17.82 8.73
C LEU A 168 -16.09 -16.92 8.35
N ASN A 169 -16.69 -16.26 9.34
CA ASN A 169 -17.85 -15.38 9.18
C ASN A 169 -17.49 -13.88 9.19
N ALA A 170 -16.22 -13.53 8.94
CA ALA A 170 -15.76 -12.14 8.85
C ALA A 170 -16.28 -11.36 7.61
N GLY A 171 -16.95 -12.04 6.68
CA GLY A 171 -17.48 -11.45 5.44
C GLY A 171 -16.41 -10.97 4.46
N GLU A 172 -16.81 -10.24 3.43
CA GLU A 172 -15.91 -9.78 2.36
C GLU A 172 -15.33 -8.38 2.59
N GLY A 173 -15.79 -7.66 3.61
CA GLY A 173 -15.30 -6.32 3.94
C GLY A 173 -13.79 -6.26 4.16
N ASN A 174 -13.17 -5.14 3.79
CA ASN A 174 -11.72 -4.94 3.90
C ASN A 174 -11.25 -4.59 5.32
N MET A 175 -12.16 -4.20 6.21
CA MET A 175 -11.90 -3.88 7.61
C MET A 175 -12.89 -4.61 8.54
N PRO A 176 -12.52 -4.91 9.79
CA PRO A 176 -13.43 -5.53 10.74
C PRO A 176 -14.51 -4.53 11.18
N ALA A 177 -15.78 -4.93 11.08
CA ALA A 177 -16.88 -4.17 11.68
C ALA A 177 -16.74 -4.14 13.22
N LEU A 178 -17.16 -3.04 13.87
CA LEU A 178 -16.98 -2.87 15.33
C LEU A 178 -17.59 -4.03 16.14
N LYS A 179 -18.79 -4.48 15.79
CA LYS A 179 -19.45 -5.63 16.44
C LYS A 179 -18.64 -6.93 16.29
N TRP A 180 -18.11 -7.17 15.08
CA TRP A 180 -17.27 -8.34 14.80
C TRP A 180 -15.95 -8.27 15.59
N TRP A 181 -15.31 -7.09 15.63
CA TRP A 181 -14.06 -6.84 16.34
C TRP A 181 -14.18 -7.06 17.85
N ASN A 182 -15.25 -6.54 18.46
CA ASN A 182 -15.49 -6.73 19.90
C ASN A 182 -15.69 -8.19 20.26
N ARG A 183 -16.41 -8.96 19.42
CA ARG A 183 -16.55 -10.40 19.61
C ARG A 183 -15.22 -11.14 19.43
N ALA A 184 -14.40 -10.75 18.45
CA ALA A 184 -13.08 -11.34 18.23
C ALA A 184 -12.18 -11.18 19.46
N LYS A 185 -12.15 -9.98 20.08
CA LYS A 185 -11.41 -9.76 21.34
C LYS A 185 -11.83 -10.70 22.46
N ILE A 186 -13.15 -10.89 22.65
CA ILE A 186 -13.69 -11.80 23.67
C ILE A 186 -13.23 -13.24 23.42
N LEU A 187 -13.23 -13.68 22.17
CA LEU A 187 -12.85 -15.05 21.82
C LEU A 187 -11.33 -15.27 21.97
N VAL A 188 -10.51 -14.34 21.47
CA VAL A 188 -9.05 -14.42 21.61
C VAL A 188 -8.63 -14.40 23.08
N ASN A 189 -9.27 -13.58 23.92
CA ASN A 189 -8.96 -13.52 25.35
C ASN A 189 -9.36 -14.78 26.14
N ARG A 190 -10.08 -15.74 25.53
CA ARG A 190 -10.35 -17.06 26.14
C ARG A 190 -9.24 -18.08 25.82
N ILE A 191 -8.47 -17.83 24.77
CA ILE A 191 -7.37 -18.68 24.32
C ILE A 191 -6.12 -18.29 25.12
N ASP A 192 -5.28 -19.27 25.42
CA ASP A 192 -3.96 -19.00 26.01
C ASP A 192 -3.15 -18.04 25.11
N PRO A 193 -2.66 -16.89 25.62
CA PRO A 193 -2.02 -15.87 24.80
C PRO A 193 -0.78 -16.36 24.05
N ASP A 194 0.09 -17.14 24.70
CA ASP A 194 1.31 -17.65 24.10
C ASP A 194 0.99 -18.67 23.01
N TYR A 195 0.00 -19.53 23.27
CA TYR A 195 -0.49 -20.49 22.28
C TYR A 195 -1.13 -19.81 21.08
N PHE A 196 -1.91 -18.73 21.30
CA PHE A 196 -2.48 -17.92 20.24
C PHE A 196 -1.38 -17.28 19.37
N ILE A 197 -0.41 -16.61 20.00
CA ILE A 197 0.71 -15.96 19.31
C ILE A 197 1.49 -16.98 18.49
N MET A 198 1.81 -18.16 19.06
CA MET A 198 2.53 -19.23 18.38
C MET A 198 1.75 -19.69 17.13
N ARG A 199 0.45 -19.96 17.24
CA ARG A 199 -0.35 -20.43 16.10
C ARG A 199 -0.55 -19.38 15.02
N MET A 200 -0.75 -18.12 15.38
CA MET A 200 -0.77 -17.03 14.40
C MET A 200 0.55 -16.94 13.64
N LYS A 201 1.69 -17.08 14.33
CA LYS A 201 3.01 -17.12 13.69
C LYS A 201 3.13 -18.28 12.71
N ASP A 202 2.74 -19.48 13.12
CA ASP A 202 2.81 -20.69 12.28
C ASP A 202 1.99 -20.52 10.99
N TRP A 203 0.71 -20.16 11.11
CA TRP A 203 -0.20 -20.08 9.96
C TRP A 203 0.14 -18.92 9.02
N VAL A 204 0.46 -17.73 9.55
CA VAL A 204 0.82 -16.58 8.72
C VAL A 204 2.15 -16.82 7.99
N SER A 205 3.15 -17.40 8.67
CA SER A 205 4.44 -17.74 8.05
C SER A 205 4.29 -18.84 6.99
N PHE A 206 3.45 -19.84 7.23
CA PHE A 206 3.13 -20.87 6.26
C PHE A 206 2.54 -20.26 4.98
N CYS A 207 1.53 -19.39 5.11
CA CYS A 207 0.92 -18.71 3.96
C CYS A 207 1.90 -17.77 3.25
N GLN A 208 2.81 -17.12 3.98
CA GLN A 208 3.91 -16.37 3.38
C GLN A 208 4.79 -17.27 2.51
N GLY A 209 5.19 -18.43 3.04
CA GLY A 209 5.98 -19.43 2.31
C GLY A 209 5.31 -19.92 1.03
N GLN A 210 3.99 -20.14 1.06
CA GLN A 210 3.20 -20.50 -0.12
C GLN A 210 3.25 -19.39 -1.19
N MET A 211 3.05 -18.13 -0.80
CA MET A 211 3.16 -16.99 -1.71
C MET A 211 4.58 -16.85 -2.30
N MET A 212 5.61 -17.07 -1.49
CA MET A 212 7.00 -17.07 -1.92
C MET A 212 7.28 -18.17 -2.95
N SER A 213 6.81 -19.39 -2.69
CA SER A 213 6.96 -20.55 -3.58
C SER A 213 6.28 -20.29 -4.94
N ILE A 214 5.04 -19.81 -4.92
CA ILE A 214 4.31 -19.44 -6.14
C ILE A 214 5.03 -18.35 -6.93
N HIS A 215 5.58 -17.35 -6.24
CA HIS A 215 6.34 -16.30 -6.89
C HIS A 215 7.68 -16.80 -7.46
N ALA A 216 8.36 -17.71 -6.77
CA ALA A 216 9.64 -18.31 -7.20
C ALA A 216 9.48 -19.24 -8.41
N GLY A 217 8.35 -19.96 -8.49
CA GLY A 217 7.97 -20.84 -9.60
C GLY A 217 7.94 -20.16 -10.97
N ARG A 218 7.92 -18.81 -11.01
CA ARG A 218 8.05 -17.96 -12.22
C ARG A 218 9.25 -18.30 -13.11
N LYS A 219 10.30 -18.95 -12.59
CA LYS A 219 11.48 -19.30 -13.39
C LYS A 219 11.35 -20.62 -14.16
N HIS A 220 10.46 -21.55 -13.77
CA HIS A 220 10.57 -22.96 -14.27
C HIS A 220 9.26 -23.76 -14.44
N SER A 221 8.03 -23.23 -14.31
CA SER A 221 6.84 -24.10 -14.37
C SER A 221 5.59 -23.56 -15.10
N PHE A 222 4.89 -24.51 -15.73
CA PHE A 222 3.55 -24.50 -16.35
C PHE A 222 2.39 -24.54 -15.33
N VAL A 223 2.64 -24.36 -14.02
CA VAL A 223 1.54 -24.30 -13.03
C VAL A 223 0.57 -23.19 -13.44
N ASP A 224 -0.73 -23.52 -13.54
CA ASP A 224 -1.76 -22.58 -13.97
C ASP A 224 -1.83 -21.41 -12.99
N TYR A 225 -1.08 -20.34 -13.32
CA TYR A 225 -0.93 -19.12 -12.53
C TYR A 225 -2.25 -18.38 -12.35
N ASN A 226 -3.39 -18.89 -12.80
CA ASN A 226 -4.69 -18.31 -12.53
C ASN A 226 -5.29 -18.83 -11.22
N ILE A 227 -4.83 -19.96 -10.68
CA ILE A 227 -5.38 -20.56 -9.46
C ILE A 227 -4.97 -19.74 -8.23
N SER A 228 -5.91 -19.53 -7.31
CA SER A 228 -5.68 -18.89 -6.01
C SER A 228 -4.97 -19.87 -5.07
N TYR A 229 -3.98 -19.41 -4.28
CA TYR A 229 -3.23 -20.30 -3.37
C TYR A 229 -4.04 -20.78 -2.15
N LEU A 230 -5.19 -20.15 -1.91
CA LEU A 230 -6.20 -20.57 -0.94
C LEU A 230 -7.58 -20.46 -1.58
N SER A 231 -8.50 -21.29 -1.12
CA SER A 231 -9.91 -21.18 -1.43
C SER A 231 -10.47 -19.82 -0.96
N ALA A 232 -11.63 -19.41 -1.50
CA ALA A 232 -12.19 -18.11 -1.19
C ALA A 232 -12.55 -17.96 0.31
N ILE A 233 -13.05 -19.03 0.93
CA ILE A 233 -13.42 -19.02 2.35
C ILE A 233 -12.19 -18.98 3.26
N ASN A 234 -11.15 -19.75 2.95
CA ASN A 234 -9.91 -19.77 3.72
C ASN A 234 -9.12 -18.48 3.54
N HIS A 235 -9.22 -17.81 2.38
CA HIS A 235 -8.72 -16.45 2.20
C HIS A 235 -9.39 -15.44 3.14
N ASN A 236 -10.71 -15.55 3.34
CA ASN A 236 -11.44 -14.71 4.30
C ASN A 236 -11.06 -15.04 5.75
N MET A 237 -10.85 -16.31 6.06
CA MET A 237 -10.36 -16.76 7.37
C MET A 237 -8.96 -16.21 7.67
N LEU A 238 -8.01 -16.33 6.74
CA LEU A 238 -6.65 -15.79 6.91
C LEU A 238 -6.66 -14.27 7.09
N LYS A 239 -7.49 -13.56 6.32
CA LYS A 239 -7.72 -12.11 6.51
C LYS A 239 -8.14 -11.80 7.95
N ALA A 240 -9.09 -12.57 8.50
CA ALA A 240 -9.56 -12.40 9.86
C ALA A 240 -8.49 -12.77 10.92
N PHE A 241 -7.71 -13.82 10.70
CA PHE A 241 -6.56 -14.16 11.55
C PHE A 241 -5.55 -13.02 11.60
N ILE A 242 -5.23 -12.40 10.45
CA ILE A 242 -4.32 -11.25 10.37
C ILE A 242 -4.86 -10.07 11.18
N TRP A 243 -6.16 -9.75 11.11
CA TRP A 243 -6.74 -8.71 11.96
C TRP A 243 -6.57 -9.03 13.45
N CYS A 244 -6.82 -10.29 13.84
CA CYS A 244 -6.75 -10.72 15.24
C CYS A 244 -5.32 -10.74 15.80
N CYS A 245 -4.29 -10.72 14.94
CA CYS A 245 -2.90 -10.58 15.38
C CYS A 245 -2.63 -9.25 16.13
N ALA A 246 -3.48 -8.23 15.96
CA ALA A 246 -3.38 -6.97 16.67
C ALA A 246 -3.99 -6.97 18.09
N ILE A 247 -4.60 -8.08 18.53
CA ILE A 247 -5.22 -8.18 19.86
C ILE A 247 -4.19 -8.33 20.99
N PRO A 248 -3.21 -9.25 20.93
CA PRO A 248 -2.32 -9.54 22.08
C PRO A 248 -1.17 -8.51 22.29
N ASP A 249 -1.25 -7.31 21.72
CA ASP A 249 -0.19 -6.26 21.73
C ASP A 249 1.25 -6.84 21.61
N ASN A 250 1.45 -7.70 20.61
CA ASN A 250 2.68 -8.46 20.46
C ASN A 250 3.52 -7.93 19.30
N LYS A 251 4.69 -7.36 19.61
CA LYS A 251 5.63 -6.82 18.61
C LYS A 251 6.01 -7.86 17.54
N ALA A 252 6.27 -9.10 17.93
CA ALA A 252 6.71 -10.14 16.98
C ALA A 252 5.62 -10.51 15.96
N LEU A 253 4.33 -10.44 16.33
CA LEU A 253 3.24 -10.58 15.36
C LEU A 253 3.20 -9.40 14.38
N MET A 254 3.35 -8.17 14.86
CA MET A 254 3.37 -7.00 13.97
C MET A 254 4.55 -7.02 13.00
N ASP A 255 5.72 -7.44 13.47
CA ASP A 255 6.93 -7.59 12.64
C ASP A 255 6.74 -8.71 11.59
N LEU A 256 6.07 -9.81 11.96
CA LEU A 256 5.67 -10.85 11.02
C LEU A 256 4.72 -10.31 9.94
N LEU A 257 3.72 -9.52 10.31
CA LEU A 257 2.80 -8.90 9.35
C LEU A 257 3.51 -7.91 8.42
N GLU A 258 4.48 -7.15 8.94
CA GLU A 258 5.31 -6.23 8.13
C GLU A 258 6.18 -6.99 7.12
N ALA A 259 6.65 -8.19 7.46
CA ALA A 259 7.34 -9.08 6.54
C ALA A 259 6.39 -9.78 5.53
N TYR A 260 5.17 -10.13 5.96
CA TYR A 260 4.16 -10.80 5.13
C TYR A 260 3.59 -9.87 4.04
N ALA A 261 3.22 -8.64 4.40
CA ALA A 261 2.43 -7.77 3.52
C ALA A 261 3.11 -7.42 2.17
N PRO A 262 4.44 -7.21 2.08
CA PRO A 262 5.12 -7.02 0.80
C PRO A 262 4.95 -8.19 -0.16
N TRP A 263 4.91 -9.43 0.35
CA TRP A 263 4.67 -10.62 -0.47
C TRP A 263 3.25 -10.66 -1.00
N ALA A 264 2.26 -10.32 -0.17
CA ALA A 264 0.86 -10.23 -0.59
C ALA A 264 0.65 -9.27 -1.76
N TYR A 265 1.46 -8.20 -1.84
CA TYR A 265 1.41 -7.22 -2.94
C TYR A 265 2.36 -7.49 -4.11
N LYS A 266 3.15 -8.58 -4.10
CA LYS A 266 3.93 -8.97 -5.29
C LYS A 266 2.99 -9.29 -6.45
N LYS A 267 3.40 -8.94 -7.67
CA LYS A 267 2.61 -9.13 -8.89
C LYS A 267 2.45 -10.63 -9.21
N LYS A 268 1.25 -11.04 -9.63
CA LYS A 268 0.92 -12.37 -10.18
C LYS A 268 0.91 -12.28 -11.71
N GLY A 269 1.96 -12.78 -12.39
CA GLY A 269 2.10 -12.65 -13.85
C GLY A 269 1.90 -11.22 -14.39
N ASN A 270 1.00 -11.07 -15.39
CA ASN A 270 0.49 -9.78 -15.89
C ASN A 270 -0.75 -9.26 -15.13
N ALA A 271 -1.28 -10.02 -14.18
CA ALA A 271 -2.43 -9.67 -13.37
C ALA A 271 -2.06 -8.84 -12.12
N GLY A 272 -3.03 -8.70 -11.21
CA GLY A 272 -2.93 -7.99 -9.95
C GLY A 272 -1.98 -8.64 -8.91
N PRO A 273 -2.06 -8.21 -7.64
CA PRO A 273 -1.22 -8.74 -6.55
C PRO A 273 -1.56 -10.20 -6.20
N LEU A 274 -0.62 -10.93 -5.58
CA LEU A 274 -0.82 -12.31 -5.10
C LEU A 274 -2.02 -12.41 -4.14
N SER A 275 -2.18 -11.45 -3.23
CA SER A 275 -3.38 -11.29 -2.41
C SER A 275 -3.54 -9.86 -1.90
N ALA A 276 -4.27 -9.02 -2.65
CA ALA A 276 -4.64 -7.69 -2.15
C ALA A 276 -5.40 -7.78 -0.82
N LYS A 277 -6.22 -8.82 -0.64
CA LYS A 277 -7.10 -9.03 0.51
C LYS A 277 -6.31 -9.14 1.82
N THR A 278 -5.32 -10.03 1.88
CA THR A 278 -4.53 -10.23 3.10
C THR A 278 -3.47 -9.15 3.31
N GLY A 279 -2.95 -8.55 2.22
CA GLY A 279 -2.11 -7.35 2.31
C GLY A 279 -2.86 -6.18 2.96
N THR A 280 -4.10 -5.95 2.54
CA THR A 280 -4.95 -4.91 3.14
C THR A 280 -5.36 -5.25 4.56
N ALA A 281 -5.50 -6.54 4.90
CA ALA A 281 -5.73 -6.96 6.28
C ALA A 281 -4.58 -6.54 7.21
N CYS A 282 -3.32 -6.65 6.75
CA CYS A 282 -2.15 -6.23 7.52
C CYS A 282 -2.20 -4.72 7.82
N LEU A 283 -2.60 -3.90 6.83
CA LEU A 283 -2.75 -2.45 7.01
C LEU A 283 -3.76 -2.11 8.13
N TYR A 284 -4.91 -2.79 8.16
CA TYR A 284 -5.91 -2.59 9.22
C TYR A 284 -5.48 -3.18 10.57
N ALA A 285 -4.64 -4.22 10.58
CA ALA A 285 -4.02 -4.68 11.82
C ALA A 285 -3.09 -3.58 12.39
N PHE A 286 -2.30 -2.91 11.53
CA PHE A 286 -1.43 -1.81 11.96
C PHE A 286 -2.19 -0.60 12.49
N THR A 287 -3.41 -0.31 11.98
CA THR A 287 -4.21 0.83 12.48
C THR A 287 -4.71 0.65 13.92
N CYS A 288 -4.55 -0.55 14.50
CA CYS A 288 -4.80 -0.82 15.90
C CYS A 288 -3.64 -0.43 16.83
N LEU A 289 -2.46 -0.12 16.28
CA LEU A 289 -1.28 0.33 17.04
C LEU A 289 -1.38 1.82 17.41
N PRO A 290 -0.52 2.30 18.35
CA PRO A 290 -0.34 3.73 18.57
C PRO A 290 -0.02 4.47 17.26
N PHE A 291 -0.52 5.71 17.13
CA PHE A 291 -0.51 6.48 15.88
C PHE A 291 0.84 6.49 15.14
N SER A 292 1.93 6.82 15.84
CA SER A 292 3.27 6.87 15.26
C SER A 292 3.74 5.51 14.73
N GLN A 293 3.48 4.43 15.47
CA GLN A 293 3.84 3.07 15.05
C GLN A 293 3.02 2.61 13.83
N ALA A 294 1.72 2.92 13.84
CA ALA A 294 0.82 2.62 12.72
C ALA A 294 1.29 3.33 11.45
N LEU A 295 1.58 4.64 11.54
CA LEU A 295 2.05 5.44 10.42
C LEU A 295 3.36 4.91 9.84
N GLY A 296 4.37 4.66 10.68
CA GLY A 296 5.67 4.17 10.22
C GLY A 296 5.56 2.87 9.42
N ARG A 297 4.78 1.89 9.92
CA ARG A 297 4.60 0.59 9.23
C ARG A 297 3.83 0.73 7.92
N ILE A 298 2.75 1.52 7.92
CA ILE A 298 1.93 1.72 6.71
C ILE A 298 2.70 2.50 5.64
N ALA A 299 3.46 3.54 6.02
CA ALA A 299 4.26 4.35 5.11
C ALA A 299 5.38 3.52 4.44
N ARG A 300 6.08 2.67 5.19
CA ARG A 300 7.07 1.74 4.62
C ARG A 300 6.42 0.80 3.61
N LEU A 301 5.28 0.21 3.94
CA LEU A 301 4.57 -0.69 3.02
C LEU A 301 4.13 0.05 1.74
N ARG A 302 3.64 1.29 1.88
CA ARG A 302 3.33 2.17 0.75
C ARG A 302 4.51 2.32 -0.21
N GLY A 303 5.72 2.52 0.32
CA GLY A 303 6.96 2.63 -0.47
C GLY A 303 7.35 1.36 -1.23
N LEU A 304 6.85 0.19 -0.82
CA LEU A 304 7.13 -1.10 -1.46
C LEU A 304 6.10 -1.50 -2.54
N VAL A 305 4.91 -0.89 -2.51
CA VAL A 305 3.82 -1.20 -3.45
C VAL A 305 3.95 -0.38 -4.74
N ARG A 306 3.56 -0.98 -5.86
CA ARG A 306 3.56 -0.31 -7.19
C ARG A 306 2.18 -0.30 -7.87
N HIS A 307 1.26 -1.16 -7.43
CA HIS A 307 -0.07 -1.28 -8.03
C HIS A 307 -0.97 -0.10 -7.66
N ALA A 308 -1.47 0.63 -8.67
CA ALA A 308 -2.17 1.90 -8.47
C ALA A 308 -3.43 1.81 -7.59
N ALA A 309 -4.28 0.78 -7.78
CA ALA A 309 -5.47 0.63 -6.95
C ALA A 309 -5.13 0.31 -5.47
N THR A 310 -4.03 -0.40 -5.24
CA THR A 310 -3.54 -0.69 -3.89
C THR A 310 -2.98 0.56 -3.23
N LEU A 311 -2.20 1.37 -3.95
CA LEU A 311 -1.72 2.66 -3.46
C LEU A 311 -2.89 3.56 -3.05
N LYS A 312 -3.93 3.69 -3.89
CA LYS A 312 -5.16 4.41 -3.53
C LYS A 312 -5.82 3.87 -2.25
N SER A 313 -5.81 2.56 -2.05
CA SER A 313 -6.35 1.96 -0.82
C SER A 313 -5.50 2.30 0.42
N ILE A 314 -4.17 2.26 0.30
CA ILE A 314 -3.26 2.65 1.38
C ILE A 314 -3.42 4.13 1.72
N ASP A 315 -3.50 4.99 0.70
CA ASP A 315 -3.68 6.44 0.87
C ASP A 315 -4.99 6.75 1.62
N ARG A 316 -6.09 6.04 1.33
CA ARG A 316 -7.35 6.18 2.09
C ARG A 316 -7.23 5.75 3.54
N ILE A 317 -6.47 4.69 3.82
CA ILE A 317 -6.24 4.22 5.20
C ILE A 317 -5.43 5.27 5.97
N LEU A 318 -4.40 5.83 5.35
CA LEU A 318 -3.59 6.91 5.90
C LEU A 318 -4.40 8.17 6.17
N GLN A 319 -5.27 8.58 5.23
CA GLN A 319 -6.21 9.69 5.42
C GLN A 319 -7.16 9.46 6.60
N SER A 320 -7.76 8.26 6.68
CA SER A 320 -8.67 7.90 7.78
C SER A 320 -7.95 7.89 9.14
N LEU A 321 -6.69 7.44 9.16
CA LEU A 321 -5.86 7.45 10.36
C LEU A 321 -5.51 8.89 10.76
N ALA A 322 -5.11 9.74 9.83
CA ALA A 322 -4.83 11.15 10.09
C ALA A 322 -6.06 11.87 10.67
N GLN A 323 -7.23 11.68 10.05
CA GLN A 323 -8.50 12.24 10.53
C GLN A 323 -8.84 11.78 11.95
N LYS A 324 -8.68 10.48 12.26
CA LYS A 324 -8.93 9.92 13.59
C LYS A 324 -8.10 10.60 14.69
N TYR A 325 -6.89 11.04 14.38
CA TYR A 325 -5.97 11.68 15.32
C TYR A 325 -5.89 13.21 15.17
N GLY A 326 -6.74 13.82 14.35
CA GLY A 326 -6.78 15.27 14.15
C GLY A 326 -5.55 15.85 13.45
N VAL A 327 -4.80 15.03 12.70
CA VAL A 327 -3.61 15.46 11.96
C VAL A 327 -4.01 15.89 10.55
N PRO A 328 -3.72 17.13 10.14
CA PRO A 328 -3.91 17.58 8.76
C PRO A 328 -3.11 16.70 7.79
N LEU A 329 -3.69 16.40 6.63
CA LEU A 329 -3.05 15.48 5.67
C LEU A 329 -1.67 15.96 5.19
N HIS A 330 -1.48 17.28 5.11
CA HIS A 330 -0.21 17.90 4.72
C HIS A 330 0.86 17.84 5.82
N GLU A 331 0.52 17.50 7.06
CA GLU A 331 1.47 17.24 8.16
C GLU A 331 1.76 15.75 8.33
N LEU A 332 0.99 14.87 7.68
CA LEU A 332 1.06 13.43 7.92
C LEU A 332 2.46 12.85 7.64
N ASP A 333 3.13 13.35 6.61
CA ASP A 333 4.48 12.93 6.24
C ASP A 333 5.52 13.25 7.34
N GLU A 334 5.28 14.28 8.16
CA GLU A 334 6.15 14.67 9.28
C GLU A 334 6.08 13.64 10.40
N TYR A 335 4.90 13.05 10.64
CA TYR A 335 4.69 11.98 11.63
C TYR A 335 5.15 10.60 11.16
N MET A 336 5.44 10.42 9.86
CA MET A 336 5.89 9.14 9.30
C MET A 336 7.39 8.91 9.40
N VAL A 337 8.17 9.91 9.85
CA VAL A 337 9.63 9.80 9.92
C VAL A 337 10.02 8.87 11.08
N PRO A 338 10.76 7.77 10.82
CA PRO A 338 11.29 6.93 11.89
C PRO A 338 12.46 7.60 12.63
N ASP A 339 12.61 7.31 13.92
CA ASP A 339 13.80 7.69 14.69
C ASP A 339 15.03 6.84 14.39
N PHE A 340 14.85 5.67 13.76
CA PHE A 340 15.88 4.66 13.48
C PHE A 340 16.66 4.19 14.72
N GLY A 341 16.11 4.38 15.93
CA GLY A 341 16.81 4.12 17.18
C GLY A 341 17.94 5.11 17.50
N LEU A 342 17.95 6.28 16.86
CA LEU A 342 18.84 7.39 17.24
C LEU A 342 18.43 7.95 18.59
N ASP A 343 19.42 8.24 19.44
CA ASP A 343 19.21 8.98 20.68
C ASP A 343 19.01 10.49 20.44
N GLN A 344 18.77 11.25 21.51
CA GLN A 344 18.55 12.69 21.46
C GLN A 344 19.79 13.50 21.04
N GLN A 345 20.96 12.87 21.03
CA GLN A 345 22.22 13.41 20.54
C GLN A 345 22.46 13.06 19.06
N GLY A 346 21.56 12.32 18.41
CA GLY A 346 21.70 11.88 17.03
C GLY A 346 22.68 10.72 16.86
N SER A 347 22.85 9.90 17.90
CA SER A 347 23.74 8.75 17.93
C SER A 347 22.97 7.43 17.91
N LEU A 348 23.45 6.49 17.09
CA LEU A 348 22.99 5.11 16.99
C LEU A 348 24.12 4.18 17.45
N ARG A 349 23.83 3.32 18.43
CA ARG A 349 24.78 2.32 18.96
C ARG A 349 24.23 0.92 18.77
N ILE A 350 24.93 0.09 17.99
CA ILE A 350 24.52 -1.29 17.70
C ILE A 350 25.65 -2.25 18.03
N SER A 351 25.35 -3.30 18.81
CA SER A 351 26.28 -4.39 19.10
C SER A 351 26.47 -5.29 17.87
N VAL A 352 27.74 -5.52 17.50
CA VAL A 352 28.16 -6.39 16.39
C VAL A 352 29.27 -7.31 16.89
N GLY A 353 28.88 -8.44 17.48
CA GLY A 353 29.82 -9.33 18.17
C GLY A 353 30.37 -8.66 19.44
N GLU A 354 31.70 -8.64 19.61
CA GLU A 354 32.37 -7.98 20.75
C GLU A 354 32.53 -6.46 20.59
N LEU A 355 32.18 -5.91 19.42
CA LEU A 355 32.33 -4.48 19.13
C LEU A 355 30.96 -3.80 19.11
N THR A 356 30.92 -2.53 19.48
CA THR A 356 29.76 -1.66 19.29
C THR A 356 30.07 -0.67 18.19
N GLY A 357 29.25 -0.66 17.13
CA GLY A 357 29.29 0.37 16.10
C GLY A 357 28.55 1.60 16.59
N VAL A 358 29.20 2.77 16.53
CA VAL A 358 28.63 4.06 16.93
C VAL A 358 28.59 4.97 15.71
N TYR A 359 27.38 5.21 15.21
CA TYR A 359 27.11 6.16 14.13
C TYR A 359 26.52 7.44 14.72
N THR A 360 27.12 8.60 14.44
CA THR A 360 26.70 9.89 15.01
C THR A 360 26.49 10.92 13.91
N LEU A 361 25.33 11.57 13.93
CA LEU A 361 25.02 12.73 13.10
C LEU A 361 25.58 13.99 13.78
N GLN A 362 26.65 14.56 13.23
CA GLN A 362 27.24 15.77 13.81
C GLN A 362 26.37 17.01 13.54
N HIS A 363 26.56 18.06 14.35
CA HIS A 363 25.90 19.35 14.15
C HIS A 363 26.25 20.02 12.81
N SER A 364 27.41 19.72 12.23
CA SER A 364 27.79 20.13 10.87
C SER A 364 26.94 19.45 9.78
N GLY A 365 26.28 18.34 10.11
CA GLY A 365 25.58 17.45 9.18
C GLY A 365 26.46 16.35 8.59
N LYS A 366 27.75 16.29 8.92
CA LYS A 366 28.64 15.20 8.48
C LYS A 366 28.53 14.02 9.44
N PRO A 367 28.12 12.83 8.99
CA PRO A 367 28.05 11.68 9.86
C PRO A 367 29.45 11.13 10.17
N THR A 368 29.61 10.53 11.35
CA THR A 368 30.81 9.76 11.70
C THR A 368 30.46 8.38 12.15
N LEU A 369 31.20 7.38 11.66
CA LEU A 369 31.16 6.01 12.15
C LEU A 369 32.44 5.71 12.94
N SER A 370 32.27 5.25 14.17
CA SER A 370 33.36 4.76 15.02
C SER A 370 32.99 3.43 15.65
N TRP A 371 33.98 2.77 16.24
CA TRP A 371 33.81 1.48 16.90
C TRP A 371 34.26 1.58 18.34
N GLU A 372 33.60 0.84 19.22
CA GLU A 372 33.94 0.75 20.63
C GLU A 372 34.09 -0.72 21.03
N LYS A 373 35.04 -1.02 21.93
CA LYS A 373 35.17 -2.30 22.64
C LYS A 373 35.17 -2.00 24.13
N ASP A 374 34.29 -2.64 24.89
CA ASP A 374 34.13 -2.41 26.34
C ASP A 374 33.95 -0.91 26.70
N GLY A 375 33.22 -0.17 25.86
CA GLY A 375 32.98 1.27 26.03
C GLY A 375 34.17 2.18 25.68
N LYS A 376 35.32 1.64 25.25
CA LYS A 376 36.48 2.41 24.79
C LYS A 376 36.58 2.43 23.26
N LYS A 377 36.93 3.59 22.70
CA LYS A 377 37.06 3.78 21.24
C LYS A 377 38.13 2.84 20.66
N SER A 378 37.74 2.04 19.68
CA SER A 378 38.58 1.17 18.86
C SER A 378 38.73 1.76 17.45
N GLY A 379 39.94 1.72 16.90
CA GLY A 379 40.22 2.29 15.58
C GLY A 379 39.79 1.43 14.39
N LYS A 380 39.66 0.11 14.57
CA LYS A 380 39.29 -0.83 13.50
C LYS A 380 37.94 -1.48 13.80
N GLY A 381 37.04 -1.47 12.82
CA GLY A 381 35.80 -2.21 12.86
C GLY A 381 35.99 -3.72 12.73
N PRO A 382 34.90 -4.51 12.82
CA PRO A 382 34.98 -5.96 12.71
C PRO A 382 35.53 -6.38 11.35
N ALA A 383 36.54 -7.26 11.37
CA ALA A 383 37.20 -7.76 10.17
C ALA A 383 36.36 -8.77 9.39
N VAL A 384 35.50 -9.52 10.09
CA VAL A 384 34.65 -10.57 9.51
C VAL A 384 33.26 -10.03 9.24
N GLN A 385 32.74 -10.30 8.04
CA GLN A 385 31.37 -9.97 7.68
C GLN A 385 30.39 -10.88 8.43
N SER A 386 29.47 -10.29 9.19
CA SER A 386 28.39 -10.98 9.89
C SER A 386 27.03 -10.46 9.43
N ALA A 387 25.96 -11.21 9.71
CA ALA A 387 24.59 -10.73 9.47
C ALA A 387 24.34 -9.40 10.20
N GLY A 388 24.74 -9.31 11.48
CA GLY A 388 24.63 -8.07 12.26
C GLY A 388 25.39 -6.89 11.67
N LEU A 389 26.58 -7.09 11.09
CA LEU A 389 27.32 -6.01 10.41
C LEU A 389 26.61 -5.55 9.13
N LYS A 390 26.03 -6.48 8.37
CA LYS A 390 25.23 -6.15 7.17
C LYS A 390 23.98 -5.38 7.54
N ASP A 391 23.28 -5.79 8.59
CA ASP A 391 22.08 -5.12 9.08
C ASP A 391 22.40 -3.72 9.61
N PHE A 392 23.49 -3.54 10.36
CA PHE A 392 23.92 -2.23 10.84
C PHE A 392 24.27 -1.28 9.68
N LYS A 393 25.03 -1.76 8.68
CA LYS A 393 25.33 -0.95 7.47
C LYS A 393 24.08 -0.61 6.67
N ARG A 394 23.11 -1.52 6.59
CA ARG A 394 21.81 -1.25 5.97
C ARG A 394 21.06 -0.15 6.71
N LEU A 395 21.01 -0.22 8.04
CA LEU A 395 20.35 0.79 8.87
C LEU A 395 20.98 2.18 8.73
N ILE A 396 22.32 2.27 8.70
CA ILE A 396 23.03 3.54 8.41
C ILE A 396 22.59 4.12 7.06
N ARG A 397 22.56 3.28 6.02
CA ARG A 397 22.11 3.71 4.69
C ARG A 397 20.66 4.18 4.69
N GLU A 398 19.77 3.50 5.41
CA GLU A 398 18.37 3.90 5.56
C GLU A 398 18.24 5.27 6.25
N ILE A 399 19.10 5.56 7.25
CA ILE A 399 19.19 6.87 7.91
C ILE A 399 19.63 7.96 6.91
N ASP A 400 20.71 7.71 6.15
CA ASP A 400 21.24 8.66 5.17
C ASP A 400 20.21 8.95 4.04
N ASP A 401 19.55 7.91 3.54
CA ASP A 401 18.50 8.01 2.54
C ASP A 401 17.29 8.79 3.10
N ALA A 402 16.91 8.54 4.35
CA ALA A 402 15.84 9.26 5.02
C ALA A 402 16.18 10.75 5.23
N LEU A 403 17.40 11.09 5.65
CA LEU A 403 17.84 12.48 5.78
C LEU A 403 17.77 13.21 4.43
N SER A 404 18.24 12.56 3.37
CA SER A 404 18.22 13.12 2.01
C SER A 404 16.78 13.36 1.52
N ALA A 405 15.90 12.38 1.70
CA ALA A 405 14.49 12.50 1.33
C ALA A 405 13.77 13.60 2.12
N ASN A 406 14.03 13.69 3.43
CA ASN A 406 13.44 14.69 4.30
C ASN A 406 13.99 16.09 4.06
N ALA A 407 15.26 16.24 3.64
CA ALA A 407 15.82 17.52 3.21
C ALA A 407 15.10 18.05 1.97
N ILE A 408 14.87 17.21 0.96
CA ILE A 408 14.09 17.55 -0.25
C ILE A 408 12.66 17.94 0.13
N ARG A 409 12.03 17.21 1.05
CA ARG A 409 10.68 17.51 1.54
C ARG A 409 10.62 18.86 2.27
N LEU A 410 11.59 19.12 3.15
CA LEU A 410 11.73 20.41 3.82
C LEU A 410 11.98 21.54 2.82
N GLU A 411 12.81 21.34 1.81
CA GLU A 411 13.04 22.35 0.76
C GLU A 411 11.73 22.71 0.03
N ARG A 412 10.89 21.71 -0.28
CA ARG A 412 9.57 21.96 -0.91
C ARG A 412 8.62 22.79 -0.04
N SER A 413 8.86 22.88 1.27
CA SER A 413 8.04 23.70 2.16
C SER A 413 8.18 25.21 1.93
N PHE A 414 9.14 25.66 1.10
CA PHE A 414 9.15 27.06 0.62
C PHE A 414 7.86 27.48 -0.07
N LEU A 415 7.14 26.52 -0.65
CA LEU A 415 5.87 26.74 -1.35
C LEU A 415 4.66 26.38 -0.49
N ARG A 416 4.83 26.09 0.79
CA ARG A 416 3.72 25.84 1.69
C ARG A 416 3.08 27.17 2.10
N GLN A 417 1.75 27.26 2.02
CA GLN A 417 0.99 28.43 2.51
C GLN A 417 0.60 28.29 3.99
N HIS A 418 0.57 27.06 4.50
CA HIS A 418 0.17 26.76 5.87
C HIS A 418 1.38 26.81 6.82
N PRO A 419 1.54 27.83 7.67
CA PRO A 419 2.59 27.81 8.67
C PRO A 419 2.39 26.66 9.66
N TRP A 420 3.47 26.22 10.30
CA TRP A 420 3.37 25.31 11.43
C TRP A 420 3.10 26.08 12.72
N GLN A 421 2.26 25.52 13.59
CA GLN A 421 2.22 25.95 14.98
C GLN A 421 3.58 25.69 15.64
N TYR A 422 4.09 26.64 16.44
CA TYR A 422 5.42 26.52 17.06
C TYR A 422 5.58 25.25 17.90
N THR A 423 4.56 24.87 18.66
CA THR A 423 4.54 23.66 19.47
C THR A 423 4.68 22.39 18.62
N HIS A 424 3.93 22.30 17.52
CA HIS A 424 4.01 21.20 16.57
C HIS A 424 5.37 21.17 15.86
N TRP A 425 5.82 22.29 15.29
CA TRP A 425 7.11 22.40 14.62
C TRP A 425 8.27 21.97 15.53
N ARG A 426 8.26 22.41 16.79
CA ARG A 426 9.28 22.03 17.78
C ARG A 426 9.27 20.53 18.02
N ALA A 427 8.11 19.92 18.22
CA ALA A 427 7.99 18.48 18.47
C ALA A 427 8.50 17.63 17.29
N VAL A 428 8.06 17.93 16.06
CA VAL A 428 8.38 17.09 14.88
C VAL A 428 9.74 17.39 14.25
N TYR A 429 10.29 18.60 14.45
CA TYR A 429 11.58 18.98 13.88
C TYR A 429 12.70 19.10 14.92
N LEU A 430 12.50 19.78 16.04
CA LEU A 430 13.60 20.06 16.99
C LEU A 430 13.79 18.98 18.06
N GLU A 431 12.74 18.22 18.38
CA GLU A 431 12.77 17.16 19.40
C GLU A 431 12.88 15.76 18.79
N HIS A 432 12.70 15.65 17.47
CA HIS A 432 12.85 14.41 16.74
C HIS A 432 14.34 14.09 16.48
N PRO A 433 14.86 12.91 16.87
CA PRO A 433 16.28 12.54 16.75
C PRO A 433 16.89 12.73 15.35
N LEU A 434 16.18 12.31 14.31
CA LEU A 434 16.60 12.50 12.92
C LEU A 434 16.41 13.93 12.38
N MET A 435 15.18 14.46 12.46
CA MET A 435 14.79 15.72 11.80
C MET A 435 15.52 16.94 12.37
N LYS A 436 15.92 16.89 13.65
CA LYS A 436 16.69 17.96 14.32
C LYS A 436 18.01 18.25 13.61
N THR A 437 18.64 17.22 13.03
CA THR A 437 19.87 17.33 12.22
C THR A 437 19.68 18.21 10.98
N LEU A 438 18.47 18.25 10.41
CA LEU A 438 18.13 19.12 9.29
C LEU A 438 17.69 20.49 9.80
N ALA A 439 16.74 20.53 10.74
CA ALA A 439 16.08 21.74 11.20
C ALA A 439 17.03 22.72 11.89
N ASN A 440 18.00 22.23 12.67
CA ASN A 440 18.99 23.07 13.34
C ASN A 440 19.98 23.74 12.39
N ARG A 441 20.06 23.34 11.11
CA ARG A 441 20.96 23.95 10.13
C ARG A 441 20.23 24.90 9.17
N LEU A 442 18.97 25.18 9.46
CA LEU A 442 18.08 26.04 8.68
C LEU A 442 17.73 27.30 9.45
N ILE A 443 17.46 28.36 8.69
CA ILE A 443 16.92 29.62 9.18
C ILE A 443 15.40 29.54 9.13
N TRP A 444 14.72 30.04 10.14
CA TRP A 444 13.28 29.98 10.27
C TRP A 444 12.71 31.38 10.47
N ARG A 445 11.49 31.58 9.96
CA ARG A 445 10.70 32.79 10.21
C ARG A 445 9.64 32.43 11.25
N PHE A 446 9.57 33.25 12.28
CA PHE A 446 8.59 33.15 13.35
C PHE A 446 7.66 34.35 13.24
N GLN A 447 6.36 34.12 13.30
CA GLN A 447 5.34 35.15 13.21
C GLN A 447 4.44 35.09 14.44
N ASN A 448 4.28 36.24 15.11
CA ASN A 448 3.37 36.38 16.24
C ASN A 448 2.71 37.76 16.17
N ASN A 449 1.38 37.82 16.26
CA ASN A 449 0.60 39.07 16.22
C ASN A 449 0.98 40.03 15.06
N GLY A 450 1.25 39.47 13.87
CA GLY A 450 1.64 40.24 12.68
C GLY A 450 3.10 40.71 12.65
N GLN A 451 3.85 40.57 13.74
CA GLN A 451 5.30 40.79 13.75
C GLN A 451 6.02 39.52 13.31
N HIS A 452 7.10 39.68 12.56
CA HIS A 452 7.93 38.58 12.13
C HIS A 452 9.36 38.75 12.62
N THR A 453 9.94 37.67 13.12
CA THR A 453 11.35 37.58 13.52
C THR A 453 12.00 36.43 12.78
N ILE A 454 13.28 36.56 12.47
CA ILE A 454 14.07 35.51 11.83
C ILE A 454 14.96 34.90 12.90
N GLY A 455 14.97 33.58 12.98
CA GLY A 455 15.71 32.87 13.99
C GLY A 455 16.41 31.62 13.48
N TYR A 456 17.35 31.15 14.27
CA TYR A 456 18.13 29.94 14.06
C TYR A 456 18.21 29.17 15.38
N CYS A 457 18.18 27.83 15.30
CA CYS A 457 18.27 26.99 16.49
C CYS A 457 19.73 26.72 16.85
N MET A 458 20.19 27.29 17.97
CA MET A 458 21.52 27.10 18.53
C MET A 458 21.39 26.56 19.96
N ASP A 459 21.98 25.39 20.22
CA ASP A 459 21.97 24.74 21.53
C ASP A 459 20.58 24.59 22.17
N GLY A 460 19.55 24.36 21.35
CA GLY A 460 18.17 24.20 21.80
C GLY A 460 17.40 25.51 22.01
N HIS A 461 18.04 26.65 21.77
CA HIS A 461 17.43 27.98 21.84
C HIS A 461 17.28 28.59 20.44
N ILE A 462 16.23 29.38 20.23
CA ILE A 462 16.07 30.16 19.00
C ILE A 462 16.74 31.51 19.21
N VAL A 463 17.70 31.85 18.34
CA VAL A 463 18.47 33.10 18.38
C VAL A 463 18.39 33.85 17.06
N ASP A 464 18.55 35.18 17.12
CA ASP A 464 18.75 36.01 15.93
C ASP A 464 20.17 35.87 15.35
N HIS A 465 20.46 36.58 14.26
CA HIS A 465 21.79 36.59 13.61
C HIS A 465 22.92 37.21 14.47
N LEU A 466 22.58 37.86 15.59
CA LEU A 466 23.51 38.39 16.59
C LEU A 466 23.70 37.42 17.77
N GLY A 467 22.99 36.29 17.79
CA GLY A 467 23.01 35.32 18.88
C GLY A 467 22.09 35.69 20.05
N LYS A 468 21.21 36.70 19.91
CA LYS A 468 20.28 37.08 20.96
C LYS A 468 19.07 36.12 20.98
N PRO A 469 18.70 35.56 22.14
CA PRO A 469 17.51 34.71 22.24
C PRO A 469 16.22 35.43 21.84
N LEU A 470 15.36 34.73 21.10
CA LEU A 470 14.02 35.18 20.76
C LEU A 470 12.99 34.65 21.77
N ILE A 471 12.02 35.50 22.15
CA ILE A 471 10.89 35.11 22.99
C ILE A 471 9.73 34.70 22.09
N LEU A 472 9.38 33.42 22.10
CA LEU A 472 8.36 32.84 21.24
C LEU A 472 7.19 32.32 22.10
N GLY A 473 5.96 32.73 21.77
CA GLY A 473 4.74 32.25 22.40
C GLY A 473 4.20 30.98 21.74
N ALA A 474 3.28 30.27 22.39
CA ALA A 474 2.67 29.04 21.85
C ALA A 474 1.96 29.25 20.50
N ASP A 475 1.32 30.41 20.32
CA ASP A 475 0.57 30.77 19.09
C ASP A 475 1.47 31.22 17.93
N THR A 476 2.80 31.21 18.14
CA THR A 476 3.76 31.60 17.12
C THR A 476 3.65 30.67 15.92
N GLN A 477 3.51 31.25 14.74
CA GLN A 477 3.55 30.55 13.47
C GLN A 477 4.99 30.44 12.97
N VAL A 478 5.38 29.29 12.45
CA VAL A 478 6.72 29.03 11.92
C VAL A 478 6.63 28.76 10.44
N THR A 479 7.51 29.37 9.65
CA THR A 479 7.73 29.06 8.24
C THR A 479 9.21 28.95 7.93
N LEU A 480 9.55 28.21 6.88
CA LEU A 480 10.92 28.17 6.39
C LEU A 480 11.30 29.55 5.84
N TRP A 481 12.42 30.12 6.31
CA TRP A 481 12.84 31.44 5.88
C TRP A 481 13.33 31.42 4.42
N HIS A 482 12.83 32.34 3.58
CA HIS A 482 13.18 32.43 2.16
C HIS A 482 13.76 33.82 1.84
N PRO A 483 14.87 33.93 1.08
CA PRO A 483 15.54 35.21 0.85
C PRO A 483 14.77 36.18 -0.06
N MET A 484 13.78 35.72 -0.84
CA MET A 484 12.96 36.57 -1.75
C MET A 484 12.37 37.80 -1.09
N ASN A 485 11.93 37.67 0.17
CA ASN A 485 11.17 38.71 0.86
C ASN A 485 12.05 39.56 1.78
N GLU A 486 13.37 39.50 1.62
CA GLU A 486 14.32 40.00 2.61
C GLU A 486 15.29 41.03 2.02
N PRO A 487 15.58 42.12 2.76
CA PRO A 487 16.63 43.05 2.37
C PRO A 487 18.00 42.37 2.26
N VAL A 488 18.81 42.81 1.30
CA VAL A 488 20.18 42.32 1.08
C VAL A 488 21.03 42.35 2.36
N LYS A 489 20.82 43.36 3.21
CA LYS A 489 21.51 43.49 4.51
C LYS A 489 21.20 42.31 5.44
N THR A 490 19.93 41.90 5.53
CA THR A 490 19.47 40.77 6.34
C THR A 490 20.07 39.46 5.83
N ILE A 491 20.04 39.25 4.51
CA ILE A 491 20.64 38.07 3.87
C ILE A 491 22.15 38.01 4.16
N ARG A 492 22.87 39.14 4.02
CA ARG A 492 24.30 39.21 4.31
C ARG A 492 24.60 38.89 5.78
N ALA A 493 23.79 39.39 6.72
CA ALA A 493 23.97 39.12 8.14
C ALA A 493 23.84 37.63 8.46
N TRP A 494 22.84 36.95 7.89
CA TRP A 494 22.68 35.50 8.03
C TRP A 494 23.79 34.69 7.36
N ARG A 495 24.29 35.12 6.20
CA ARG A 495 25.48 34.49 5.57
C ARG A 495 26.70 34.56 6.50
N SER A 496 26.95 35.73 7.07
CA SER A 496 28.05 35.92 8.02
C SER A 496 27.85 35.10 9.30
N PHE A 497 26.61 34.97 9.80
CA PHE A 497 26.30 34.10 10.92
C PHE A 497 26.65 32.64 10.61
N LEU A 498 26.09 32.06 9.54
CA LEU A 498 26.32 30.66 9.18
C LEU A 498 27.80 30.37 8.90
N SER A 499 28.52 31.29 8.26
CA SER A 499 29.96 31.17 8.01
C SER A 499 30.78 31.17 9.30
N ARG A 500 30.51 32.07 10.26
CA ARG A 500 31.21 32.09 11.56
C ARG A 500 31.01 30.79 12.34
N HIS A 501 29.84 30.19 12.23
CA HIS A 501 29.48 28.95 12.92
C HIS A 501 29.79 27.68 12.11
N HIS A 502 30.40 27.79 10.92
CA HIS A 502 30.76 26.66 10.06
C HIS A 502 29.56 25.72 9.75
N ILE A 503 28.40 26.31 9.47
CA ILE A 503 27.15 25.57 9.25
C ILE A 503 26.95 25.29 7.76
N ASP A 504 26.91 24.01 7.41
CA ASP A 504 26.50 23.55 6.08
C ASP A 504 24.97 23.36 6.06
N GLN A 505 24.25 24.13 5.24
CA GLN A 505 22.79 23.98 5.13
C GLN A 505 22.42 22.71 4.34
N PRO A 506 21.32 22.01 4.68
CA PRO A 506 20.91 20.78 3.98
C PRO A 506 20.51 21.01 2.51
N PHE A 507 20.20 22.25 2.15
CA PHE A 507 19.95 22.72 0.79
C PHE A 507 20.28 24.23 0.73
N GLU A 508 20.41 24.79 -0.47
CA GLU A 508 20.63 26.23 -0.63
C GLU A 508 19.43 27.01 -0.11
N GLN A 509 19.60 27.67 1.06
CA GLN A 509 18.60 28.57 1.64
C GLN A 509 19.13 30.01 1.67
N VAL A 510 20.20 30.31 2.42
CA VAL A 510 20.75 31.68 2.50
C VAL A 510 21.43 32.16 1.20
N ASN A 511 21.95 31.20 0.43
CA ASN A 511 22.57 31.41 -0.86
C ASN A 511 21.64 31.04 -2.02
N ARG A 512 20.35 30.81 -1.73
CA ARG A 512 19.36 30.45 -2.73
C ARG A 512 19.25 31.56 -3.78
N LYS A 513 19.35 31.18 -5.05
CA LYS A 513 19.11 32.08 -6.17
C LYS A 513 17.64 32.47 -6.23
N ILE A 514 17.39 33.75 -6.43
CA ILE A 514 16.07 34.35 -6.56
C ILE A 514 15.83 34.73 -8.01
N TYR A 515 14.62 34.49 -8.51
CA TYR A 515 14.23 34.85 -9.87
C TYR A 515 12.95 35.68 -9.87
N THR A 516 12.91 36.71 -10.71
CA THR A 516 11.73 37.51 -11.03
C THR A 516 11.46 37.46 -12.53
N PRO A 517 10.21 37.69 -12.98
CA PRO A 517 9.92 37.90 -14.40
C PRO A 517 10.75 39.07 -14.95
N SER A 518 11.27 38.93 -16.18
CA SER A 518 11.87 40.04 -16.92
C SER A 518 10.80 40.95 -17.53
N ASN A 519 11.17 42.14 -18.00
CA ASN A 519 10.24 43.03 -18.69
C ASN A 519 9.70 42.41 -19.99
N GLU A 520 10.49 41.60 -20.68
CA GLU A 520 10.08 40.87 -21.89
C GLU A 520 9.05 39.79 -21.55
N GLU A 521 9.30 38.99 -20.51
CA GLU A 521 8.35 37.98 -20.02
C GLU A 521 7.02 38.62 -19.55
N LEU A 522 7.08 39.80 -18.92
CA LEU A 522 5.88 40.55 -18.54
C LEU A 522 5.11 41.08 -19.76
N ALA A 523 5.81 41.43 -20.84
CA ALA A 523 5.18 41.87 -22.10
C ALA A 523 4.51 40.69 -22.84
N ASP A 524 5.12 39.50 -22.82
CA ASP A 524 4.53 38.25 -23.34
C ASP A 524 3.36 37.74 -22.48
N CYS A 525 3.20 38.30 -21.27
CA CYS A 525 2.12 38.11 -20.31
C CYS A 525 2.03 36.70 -19.69
N TYR A 526 1.92 35.63 -20.48
CA TYR A 526 1.57 34.29 -19.98
C TYR A 526 2.72 33.26 -20.04
N TYR A 527 3.73 33.51 -20.86
CA TYR A 527 4.77 32.54 -21.17
C TYR A 527 6.15 33.06 -20.79
N SER A 528 6.99 32.15 -20.27
CA SER A 528 8.42 32.39 -20.14
C SER A 528 9.18 31.47 -21.09
N SER A 529 10.05 32.08 -21.89
CA SER A 529 10.94 31.41 -22.86
C SER A 529 12.33 31.11 -22.28
N ARG A 530 12.54 31.32 -20.97
CA ARG A 530 13.84 31.25 -20.28
C ARG A 530 14.60 29.95 -20.48
N PHE A 531 13.87 28.85 -20.70
CA PHE A 531 14.44 27.53 -20.92
C PHE A 531 14.10 26.96 -22.29
N ALA A 532 13.54 27.75 -23.21
CA ALA A 532 13.21 27.27 -24.55
C ALA A 532 14.49 26.92 -25.34
N CYS A 533 14.35 26.02 -26.31
CA CYS A 533 15.38 25.60 -27.26
C CYS A 533 16.61 24.88 -26.67
N HIS A 534 16.58 24.43 -25.41
CA HIS A 534 17.63 23.54 -24.90
C HIS A 534 17.41 22.11 -25.39
N VAL A 535 18.49 21.48 -25.89
CA VAL A 535 18.49 20.07 -26.25
C VAL A 535 18.96 19.25 -25.05
N LEU A 536 18.13 18.29 -24.65
CA LEU A 536 18.37 17.46 -23.47
C LEU A 536 18.39 15.98 -23.85
N ASN A 537 19.11 15.18 -23.09
CA ASN A 537 19.02 13.72 -23.20
C ASN A 537 17.63 13.25 -22.73
N ARG A 538 16.92 12.52 -23.58
CA ARG A 538 15.53 12.10 -23.37
C ARG A 538 15.36 11.24 -22.12
N GLN A 539 16.26 10.29 -21.86
CA GLN A 539 16.16 9.41 -20.70
C GLN A 539 16.42 10.16 -19.38
N LYS A 540 17.46 11.00 -19.34
CA LYS A 540 17.77 11.86 -18.19
C LYS A 540 16.63 12.84 -17.91
N PHE A 541 16.09 13.48 -18.95
CA PHE A 541 14.94 14.38 -18.84
C PHE A 541 13.75 13.71 -18.14
N LYS A 542 13.32 12.54 -18.66
CA LYS A 542 12.22 11.76 -18.06
C LYS A 542 12.49 11.38 -16.61
N HIS A 543 13.72 10.96 -16.31
CA HIS A 543 14.11 10.54 -14.98
C HIS A 543 14.12 11.71 -13.97
N VAL A 544 14.76 12.83 -14.31
CA VAL A 544 14.93 13.96 -13.39
C VAL A 544 13.57 14.63 -13.11
N ILE A 545 12.70 14.79 -14.11
CA ILE A 545 11.34 15.33 -13.93
C ILE A 545 10.56 14.52 -12.90
N THR A 546 10.50 13.20 -13.09
CA THR A 546 9.74 12.32 -12.21
C THR A 546 10.35 12.27 -10.80
N GLN A 547 11.68 12.25 -10.69
CA GLN A 547 12.39 12.31 -9.41
C GLN A 547 12.10 13.60 -8.63
N ARG A 548 11.95 14.74 -9.33
CA ARG A 548 11.65 16.04 -8.72
C ARG A 548 10.16 16.24 -8.41
N GLY A 549 9.30 15.28 -8.73
CA GLY A 549 7.88 15.28 -8.37
C GLY A 549 6.95 15.86 -9.44
N TRP A 550 7.48 16.14 -10.63
CA TRP A 550 6.68 16.55 -11.77
C TRP A 550 6.03 15.32 -12.43
N THR A 551 4.81 15.50 -12.92
CA THR A 551 4.11 14.50 -13.71
C THR A 551 4.42 14.70 -15.18
N LEU A 552 4.90 13.66 -15.85
CA LEU A 552 5.17 13.70 -17.28
C LEU A 552 3.96 13.17 -18.06
N ARG A 553 3.19 14.06 -18.67
CA ARG A 553 2.16 13.64 -19.64
C ARG A 553 2.82 13.39 -21.00
N GLN A 554 2.57 12.22 -21.59
CA GLN A 554 2.98 11.88 -22.94
C GLN A 554 1.76 11.85 -23.88
N LYS A 555 1.88 12.54 -25.03
CA LYS A 555 1.04 12.47 -26.25
C LYS A 555 -0.33 13.18 -26.34
N ALA A 556 -0.51 13.86 -27.48
CA ALA A 556 -1.48 13.60 -28.57
C ALA A 556 -0.73 13.83 -29.91
N GLU A 557 -1.19 13.30 -31.06
CA GLU A 557 -0.48 13.38 -32.38
C GLU A 557 -0.23 14.80 -32.92
N HIS A 558 -0.86 15.82 -32.32
CA HIS A 558 -0.77 17.22 -32.75
C HIS A 558 -0.33 18.19 -31.63
N ASN A 559 0.25 17.68 -30.53
CA ASN A 559 0.73 18.47 -29.40
C ASN A 559 2.18 18.12 -29.07
N TRP A 560 2.84 18.94 -28.23
CA TRP A 560 4.15 18.63 -27.66
C TRP A 560 4.23 17.18 -27.17
N SER A 561 5.29 16.47 -27.56
CA SER A 561 5.52 15.07 -27.14
C SER A 561 5.53 14.92 -25.62
N TYR A 562 5.97 15.95 -24.89
CA TYR A 562 6.13 15.96 -23.45
C TYR A 562 5.57 17.23 -22.82
N VAL A 563 4.65 17.06 -21.86
CA VAL A 563 4.17 18.16 -21.00
C VAL A 563 4.40 17.79 -19.54
N PRO A 564 5.64 17.99 -19.03
CA PRO A 564 5.90 18.07 -17.61
C PRO A 564 4.97 19.09 -16.94
N HIS A 565 4.27 18.67 -15.90
CA HIS A 565 3.49 19.58 -15.08
C HIS A 565 3.56 19.24 -13.60
N ILE A 566 3.39 20.25 -12.77
CA ILE A 566 3.25 20.11 -11.31
C ILE A 566 2.08 20.96 -10.85
N THR A 567 1.32 20.47 -9.87
CA THR A 567 0.23 21.23 -9.24
C THR A 567 0.64 21.56 -7.81
N LEU A 568 0.69 22.85 -7.52
CA LEU A 568 0.98 23.43 -6.21
C LEU A 568 -0.36 23.62 -5.49
N ALA A 569 -0.81 22.59 -4.78
CA ALA A 569 -2.15 22.55 -4.18
C ALA A 569 -2.44 23.74 -3.26
N ASP A 570 -1.47 24.13 -2.42
CA ASP A 570 -1.60 25.28 -1.50
C ASP A 570 -1.88 26.60 -2.22
N TRP A 571 -1.46 26.75 -3.48
CA TRP A 571 -1.63 27.96 -4.28
C TRP A 571 -2.78 27.87 -5.29
N ASP A 572 -3.33 26.66 -5.48
CA ASP A 572 -4.13 26.30 -6.65
C ASP A 572 -3.46 26.69 -7.97
N ILE A 573 -2.14 26.49 -8.07
CA ILE A 573 -1.38 26.83 -9.28
C ILE A 573 -0.85 25.56 -9.93
N ARG A 574 -1.16 25.37 -11.22
CA ARG A 574 -0.47 24.39 -12.06
C ARG A 574 0.61 25.10 -12.87
N VAL A 575 1.78 24.49 -12.93
CA VAL A 575 2.87 24.92 -13.83
C VAL A 575 3.04 23.87 -14.90
N ASN A 576 3.09 24.29 -16.16
CA ASN A 576 3.49 23.42 -17.25
C ASN A 576 4.84 23.87 -17.81
N PHE A 577 5.61 22.88 -18.24
CA PHE A 577 6.80 23.08 -19.04
C PHE A 577 6.65 22.24 -20.31
N PHE A 578 6.96 22.80 -21.46
CA PHE A 578 6.76 22.13 -22.74
C PHE A 578 8.07 21.60 -23.30
N ALA A 579 8.04 20.41 -23.90
CA ALA A 579 9.16 19.85 -24.62
C ALA A 579 8.69 18.90 -25.73
N ASP A 580 9.44 18.84 -26.82
CA ASP A 580 9.15 17.96 -27.95
C ASP A 580 10.29 16.99 -28.25
N THR A 581 9.98 15.94 -28.99
CA THR A 581 10.98 15.02 -29.52
C THR A 581 11.77 15.73 -30.62
N LYS A 582 13.10 15.74 -30.51
CA LYS A 582 13.96 16.29 -31.55
C LYS A 582 14.54 15.17 -32.42
N GLU A 583 15.20 14.22 -31.79
CA GLU A 583 15.75 13.00 -32.41
C GLU A 583 15.41 11.80 -31.53
N GLU A 584 15.89 10.60 -31.89
CA GLU A 584 15.59 9.37 -31.17
C GLU A 584 15.89 9.50 -29.67
N ASP A 585 17.04 10.07 -29.28
CA ASP A 585 17.45 10.15 -27.86
C ASP A 585 17.49 11.57 -27.28
N THR A 586 16.96 12.56 -27.99
CA THR A 586 16.96 13.95 -27.53
C THR A 586 15.57 14.57 -27.50
N VAL A 587 15.38 15.49 -26.56
CA VAL A 587 14.21 16.36 -26.51
C VAL A 587 14.65 17.81 -26.67
N VAL A 588 13.82 18.62 -27.32
CA VAL A 588 13.96 20.07 -27.35
C VAL A 588 12.94 20.69 -26.42
N THR A 589 13.41 21.53 -25.51
CA THR A 589 12.57 22.25 -24.56
C THR A 589 11.94 23.48 -25.20
N ASP A 590 10.84 23.94 -24.61
CA ASP A 590 10.03 25.05 -25.11
C ASP A 590 9.55 25.92 -23.92
N LEU A 591 8.49 26.69 -24.10
CA LEU A 591 7.95 27.63 -23.12
C LEU A 591 7.53 26.96 -21.80
N LEU A 592 7.34 27.78 -20.76
CA LEU A 592 6.62 27.42 -19.55
C LEU A 592 5.49 28.41 -19.29
N ASN A 593 4.43 27.96 -18.63
CA ASN A 593 3.32 28.80 -18.20
C ASN A 593 2.70 28.33 -16.89
N PHE A 594 1.89 29.22 -16.31
CA PHE A 594 1.18 29.01 -15.06
C PHE A 594 -0.32 29.04 -15.33
N TYR A 595 -1.07 28.24 -14.57
CA TYR A 595 -2.52 28.18 -14.60
C TYR A 595 -3.06 28.24 -13.18
N LYS A 596 -4.22 28.85 -13.01
CA LYS A 596 -4.99 28.87 -11.76
C LYS A 596 -6.47 28.71 -12.10
N ASP A 597 -7.20 27.89 -11.34
CA ASP A 597 -8.61 27.58 -11.63
C ASP A 597 -8.88 27.07 -13.08
N GLY A 598 -7.86 26.48 -13.72
CA GLY A 598 -7.94 25.99 -15.11
C GLY A 598 -7.65 27.03 -16.19
N GLU A 599 -7.46 28.30 -15.83
CA GLU A 599 -7.17 29.41 -16.75
C GLU A 599 -5.69 29.82 -16.71
N PRO A 600 -5.10 30.31 -17.82
CA PRO A 600 -3.73 30.84 -17.82
C PRO A 600 -3.58 32.00 -16.83
N LEU A 601 -2.55 31.94 -15.99
CA LEU A 601 -2.22 32.97 -15.00
C LEU A 601 -1.12 33.89 -15.57
N PRO A 602 -1.36 35.21 -15.69
CA PRO A 602 -0.33 36.16 -16.09
C PRO A 602 0.90 36.09 -15.18
N LEU A 603 2.10 36.19 -15.75
CA LEU A 603 3.37 36.13 -15.02
C LEU A 603 3.50 37.23 -13.96
N GLY A 604 2.86 38.39 -14.18
CA GLY A 604 2.78 39.47 -13.20
C GLY A 604 1.93 39.14 -11.97
N ASP A 605 0.99 38.20 -12.10
CA ASP A 605 0.08 37.78 -11.04
C ASP A 605 0.56 36.50 -10.33
N VAL A 606 1.62 35.86 -10.84
CA VAL A 606 2.23 34.70 -10.18
C VAL A 606 2.90 35.15 -8.88
N PRO A 607 2.59 34.51 -7.74
CA PRO A 607 3.24 34.83 -6.47
C PRO A 607 4.78 34.78 -6.58
N PRO A 608 5.52 35.78 -6.10
CA PRO A 608 6.95 35.90 -6.43
C PRO A 608 7.79 34.70 -5.97
N VAL A 609 7.46 34.10 -4.82
CA VAL A 609 8.11 32.86 -4.35
C VAL A 609 7.79 31.67 -5.27
N VAL A 610 6.56 31.55 -5.76
CA VAL A 610 6.15 30.49 -6.70
C VAL A 610 6.94 30.62 -8.00
N PHE A 611 6.99 31.81 -8.59
CA PHE A 611 7.77 32.02 -9.81
C PHE A 611 9.25 31.68 -9.59
N SER A 612 9.85 32.22 -8.53
CA SER A 612 11.28 32.00 -8.23
C SER A 612 11.62 30.52 -8.07
N GLU A 613 10.82 29.79 -7.28
CA GLU A 613 11.06 28.38 -7.00
C GLU A 613 10.81 27.50 -8.22
N MET A 614 9.79 27.79 -9.03
CA MET A 614 9.50 27.02 -10.24
C MET A 614 10.57 27.23 -11.32
N ILE A 615 11.04 28.46 -11.52
CA ILE A 615 12.16 28.73 -12.41
C ILE A 615 13.43 28.03 -11.95
N ARG A 616 13.70 28.04 -10.64
CA ARG A 616 14.85 27.33 -10.07
C ARG A 616 14.74 25.82 -10.31
N ASP A 617 13.56 25.25 -10.06
CA ASP A 617 13.31 23.82 -10.19
C ASP A 617 13.46 23.35 -11.64
N ILE A 618 12.95 24.14 -12.59
CA ILE A 618 13.11 23.92 -14.04
C ILE A 618 14.58 24.02 -14.45
N GLY A 619 15.27 25.08 -14.01
CA GLY A 619 16.70 25.25 -14.30
C GLY A 619 17.55 24.08 -13.82
N LEU A 620 17.22 23.47 -12.68
CA LEU A 620 17.93 22.30 -12.17
C LEU A 620 17.74 21.07 -13.06
N PHE A 621 16.52 20.78 -13.53
CA PHE A 621 16.35 19.62 -14.40
C PHE A 621 16.90 19.85 -15.82
N VAL A 622 16.84 21.08 -16.34
CA VAL A 622 17.44 21.44 -17.63
C VAL A 622 18.96 21.26 -17.54
N ALA A 623 19.60 21.77 -16.49
CA ALA A 623 21.04 21.62 -16.28
C ALA A 623 21.47 20.16 -16.09
N THR A 624 20.65 19.35 -15.39
CA THR A 624 20.98 17.93 -15.13
C THR A 624 20.76 17.05 -16.36
N ALA A 625 19.73 17.34 -17.17
CA ALA A 625 19.39 16.57 -18.36
C ALA A 625 20.08 17.04 -19.63
N GLY A 626 20.68 18.24 -19.62
CA GLY A 626 21.35 18.86 -20.77
C GLY A 626 22.44 17.97 -21.38
N THR A 627 22.54 18.03 -22.70
CA THR A 627 23.73 17.59 -23.43
C THR A 627 24.69 18.79 -23.53
N THR A 628 26.01 18.57 -23.61
CA THR A 628 27.04 19.62 -23.67
C THR A 628 26.99 20.49 -24.95
N GLU A 629 25.94 20.38 -25.77
CA GLU A 629 25.81 21.07 -27.05
C GLU A 629 24.65 22.06 -27.02
N LEU A 630 24.98 23.35 -26.88
CA LEU A 630 24.04 24.44 -27.10
C LEU A 630 23.76 24.56 -28.61
N HIS A 631 22.53 24.33 -29.04
CA HIS A 631 22.13 24.65 -30.40
C HIS A 631 22.05 26.17 -30.58
N LYS A 632 23.01 26.72 -31.34
CA LYS A 632 22.89 28.07 -31.90
C LYS A 632 21.84 28.02 -33.01
N ARG A 633 20.78 28.84 -32.93
CA ARG A 633 19.93 29.09 -34.10
C ARG A 633 20.71 29.95 -35.12
N PRO A 634 20.50 29.74 -36.44
CA PRO A 634 20.89 30.72 -37.44
C PRO A 634 20.13 32.04 -37.27
#